data_AF-A0A4W5P7T1-F1
#
_entry.id   AF-A0A4W5P7T1-F1
#
_cell.length_a   1.000
_cell.length_b   1.000
_cell.length_c   1.000
_cell.angle_alpha   90.00
_cell.angle_beta   90.00
_cell.angle_gamma   90.00
#
_symmetry.space_group_name_H-M   'P 1'
#
loop_
_entity.id
_entity.type
_entity.pdbx_description
1 polymer ?
#
loop_
_entity_poly.entity_id
_entity_poly.type
_entity_poly.pdbx_seq_one_letter_code
_entity_poly.pdbx_strand_id
1 'polypeptide(L)'
;MVTLTAPYISGFLAFRETPYLLEALQRLETTQPSLLPQVVLVDGNGLFHYREFGLASHLGVLSGLPCIGVAKDLLQVQGVEKSEEHQSQVRAPPLTFHTSRDQNA
;
A
#
# COMPACT_ATOMS: atom_id res chain seq x y z
N MET A 1 -8.44 -5.17 18.28
CA MET A 1 -9.49 -5.41 17.25
C MET A 1 -10.25 -4.12 17.10
N VAL A 2 -10.48 -3.66 15.87
CA VAL A 2 -11.16 -2.39 15.56
C VAL A 2 -12.48 -2.66 14.85
N THR A 3 -13.42 -1.73 14.93
CA THR A 3 -14.73 -1.84 14.27
C THR A 3 -14.87 -0.73 13.23
N LEU A 4 -14.99 -1.09 11.96
CA LEU A 4 -15.14 -0.12 10.87
C LEU A 4 -16.59 0.37 10.78
N THR A 5 -16.87 1.54 11.34
CA THR A 5 -18.22 2.14 11.39
C THR A 5 -18.62 2.85 10.10
N ALA A 6 -17.66 3.40 9.35
CA ALA A 6 -17.93 4.00 8.04
C ALA A 6 -18.41 2.91 7.05
N PRO A 7 -19.35 3.24 6.13
CA PRO A 7 -19.86 2.28 5.14
C PRO A 7 -18.81 1.89 4.10
N TYR A 8 -18.97 0.72 3.49
CA TYR A 8 -18.16 0.34 2.33
C TYR A 8 -18.69 1.00 1.07
N ILE A 9 -17.89 1.88 0.48
CA ILE A 9 -18.14 2.47 -0.84
C ILE A 9 -16.87 2.29 -1.66
N SER A 10 -17.00 1.69 -2.85
CA SER A 10 -15.85 1.50 -3.74
C SER A 10 -15.20 2.84 -4.07
N GLY A 11 -13.87 2.90 -3.97
CA GLY A 11 -13.10 4.12 -4.12
C GLY A 11 -13.06 5.03 -2.88
N PHE A 12 -13.64 4.62 -1.74
CA PHE A 12 -13.60 5.37 -0.47
C PHE A 12 -13.10 4.54 0.71
N LEU A 13 -12.38 3.44 0.44
CA LEU A 13 -11.84 2.55 1.49
C LEU A 13 -10.98 3.31 2.51
N ALA A 14 -10.23 4.32 2.07
CA ALA A 14 -9.39 5.14 2.92
C ALA A 14 -10.14 5.76 4.11
N PHE A 15 -11.40 6.19 3.91
CA PHE A 15 -12.21 6.74 5.00
C PHE A 15 -12.57 5.72 6.08
N ARG A 16 -12.55 4.42 5.75
CA ARG A 16 -12.79 3.36 6.73
C ARG A 16 -11.54 3.05 7.53
N GLU A 17 -10.38 2.96 6.88
CA GLU A 17 -9.18 2.38 7.48
C GLU A 17 -8.18 3.41 8.00
N THR A 18 -8.02 4.55 7.31
CA THR A 18 -7.01 5.55 7.66
C THR A 18 -7.07 6.03 9.10
N PRO A 19 -8.23 6.28 9.74
CA PRO A 19 -8.28 6.70 11.14
C PRO A 19 -7.59 5.72 12.09
N TYR A 20 -7.80 4.41 11.89
CA TYR A 20 -7.24 3.36 12.74
C TYR A 20 -5.75 3.12 12.45
N LEU A 21 -5.33 3.26 11.19
CA LEU A 21 -3.92 3.18 10.82
C LEU A 21 -3.13 4.36 11.40
N LEU A 22 -3.71 5.56 11.38
CA LEU A 22 -3.10 6.75 11.97
C LEU A 22 -2.97 6.62 13.49
N GLU A 23 -4.00 6.10 14.17
CA GLU A 23 -3.94 5.81 15.60
C GLU A 23 -2.79 4.83 15.94
N ALA A 24 -2.61 3.79 15.11
CA ALA A 24 -1.51 2.83 15.30
C ALA A 24 -0.12 3.48 15.14
N LEU A 25 0.05 4.35 14.13
CA LEU A 25 1.30 5.09 13.93
C LEU A 25 1.58 6.08 15.07
N GLN A 26 0.57 6.82 15.52
CA GLN A 26 0.68 7.74 16.66
C GLN A 26 1.03 6.99 17.96
N ARG A 27 0.45 5.80 18.15
CA ARG A 27 0.81 4.95 19.29
C ARG A 27 2.27 4.49 19.20
N LEU A 28 2.76 4.13 18.02
CA LEU A 28 4.16 3.75 17.85
C LEU A 28 5.09 4.93 18.12
N GLU A 29 4.78 6.11 17.57
CA GLU A 29 5.53 7.34 17.79
C GLU A 29 5.66 7.70 19.28
N THR A 30 4.56 7.55 20.03
CA THR A 30 4.54 7.87 21.46
C THR A 30 5.18 6.79 22.34
N THR A 31 5.04 5.51 22.00
CA THR A 31 5.50 4.41 22.86
C THR A 31 6.93 3.95 22.54
N GLN A 32 7.34 3.99 21.27
CA GLN A 32 8.64 3.52 20.78
C GLN A 32 9.12 4.40 19.61
N PRO A 33 9.43 5.69 19.84
CA PRO A 33 9.77 6.65 18.78
C PRO A 33 10.99 6.22 17.93
N SER A 34 11.93 5.47 18.51
CA SER A 34 13.10 4.95 17.78
C SER A 34 12.74 3.90 16.72
N LEU A 35 11.52 3.36 16.73
CA LEU A 35 11.03 2.39 15.75
C LEU A 35 10.04 3.00 14.75
N LEU A 36 9.87 4.32 14.75
CA LEU A 36 9.01 4.98 13.76
C LEU A 36 9.54 4.70 12.35
N PRO A 37 8.68 4.23 11.41
CA PRO A 37 9.15 3.84 10.10
C PRO A 37 9.53 5.06 9.26
N GLN A 38 10.60 4.94 8.48
CA GLN A 38 10.97 5.94 7.47
C GLN A 38 10.06 5.89 6.23
N VAL A 39 9.40 4.76 6.00
CA VAL A 39 8.44 4.54 4.92
C VAL A 39 7.42 3.49 5.34
N VAL A 40 6.16 3.70 4.97
CA VAL A 40 5.07 2.74 5.21
C VAL A 40 4.65 2.09 3.90
N LEU A 41 4.69 0.76 3.85
CA LEU A 41 4.08 -0.01 2.77
C LEU A 41 2.63 -0.30 3.12
N VAL A 42 1.71 0.15 2.28
CA VAL A 42 0.27 0.06 2.52
C VAL A 42 -0.33 -0.93 1.54
N ASP A 43 -1.07 -1.92 2.05
CA ASP A 43 -1.83 -2.87 1.22
C ASP A 43 -3.03 -2.15 0.59
N GLY A 44 -2.80 -1.51 -0.54
CA GLY A 44 -3.77 -0.64 -1.20
C GLY A 44 -3.11 0.29 -2.20
N ASN A 45 -3.93 1.11 -2.86
CA ASN A 45 -3.46 2.06 -3.87
C ASN A 45 -3.04 3.41 -3.26
N GLY A 46 -2.11 4.10 -3.92
CA GLY A 46 -1.75 5.49 -3.67
C GLY A 46 -2.33 6.42 -4.74
N LEU A 47 -1.45 7.03 -5.55
CA LEU A 47 -1.83 7.88 -6.69
C LEU A 47 -2.63 7.11 -7.76
N PHE A 48 -2.37 5.81 -7.91
CA PHE A 48 -3.08 4.97 -8.88
C PHE A 48 -4.50 4.60 -8.39
N HIS A 49 -5.40 5.59 -8.39
CA HIS A 49 -6.74 5.51 -7.82
C HIS A 49 -7.74 6.34 -8.63
N TYR A 50 -9.06 6.05 -8.51
CA TYR A 50 -10.11 6.76 -9.27
C TYR A 50 -10.08 8.29 -9.17
N ARG A 51 -9.50 8.80 -8.08
CA ARG A 51 -9.38 10.24 -7.76
C ARG A 51 -7.95 10.64 -7.45
N GLU A 52 -6.98 9.83 -7.88
CA GLU A 52 -5.55 10.08 -7.63
C GLU A 52 -5.17 10.15 -6.13
N PHE A 53 -6.06 9.64 -5.28
CA PHE A 53 -5.93 9.74 -3.83
C PHE A 53 -6.48 8.47 -3.14
N GLY A 54 -5.68 7.41 -3.19
CA GLY A 54 -5.97 6.13 -2.52
C GLY A 54 -5.55 6.11 -1.05
N LEU A 55 -5.67 4.93 -0.42
CA LEU A 55 -5.36 4.71 0.99
C LEU A 55 -3.93 5.12 1.36
N ALA A 56 -2.93 4.78 0.54
CA ALA A 56 -1.54 5.09 0.83
C ALA A 56 -1.27 6.61 0.78
N SER A 57 -1.82 7.30 -0.22
CA SER A 57 -1.73 8.77 -0.32
C SER A 57 -2.42 9.45 0.85
N HIS A 58 -3.61 8.97 1.23
CA HIS A 58 -4.38 9.52 2.34
C HIS A 58 -3.64 9.34 3.67
N LEU A 59 -3.12 8.14 3.95
CA LEU A 59 -2.33 7.88 5.15
C LEU A 59 -1.05 8.73 5.17
N GLY A 60 -0.32 8.83 4.06
CA GLY A 60 0.92 9.60 3.98
C GLY A 60 0.72 11.08 4.24
N VAL A 61 -0.34 11.68 3.67
CA VAL A 61 -0.66 13.10 3.92
C VAL A 61 -1.01 13.36 5.39
N LEU A 62 -1.80 12.48 6.02
CA LEU A 62 -2.23 12.70 7.41
C LEU A 62 -1.14 12.35 8.44
N SER A 63 -0.33 11.33 8.19
CA SER A 63 0.76 10.91 9.08
C SER A 63 2.04 11.73 8.89
N GLY A 64 2.20 12.39 7.75
CA GLY A 64 3.46 13.04 7.35
C GLY A 64 4.57 12.06 6.97
N LEU A 65 4.29 10.75 6.94
CA LEU A 65 5.26 9.72 6.60
C LEU A 65 5.23 9.39 5.10
N PRO A 66 6.39 9.12 4.47
CA PRO A 66 6.42 8.54 3.13
C PRO A 66 5.62 7.23 3.07
N CYS A 67 4.71 7.11 2.11
CA CYS A 67 3.85 5.93 1.94
C CYS A 67 3.89 5.40 0.51
N ILE A 68 3.97 4.08 0.36
CA ILE A 68 3.91 3.38 -0.92
C ILE A 68 2.71 2.44 -0.90
N GLY A 69 1.83 2.57 -1.88
CA GLY A 69 0.73 1.63 -2.10
C GLY A 69 1.20 0.38 -2.82
N VAL A 70 0.97 -0.78 -2.22
CA VAL A 70 1.29 -2.11 -2.77
C VAL A 70 -0.02 -2.88 -2.91
N ALA A 71 -0.72 -2.66 -4.03
CA ALA A 71 -1.97 -3.34 -4.32
C ALA A 71 -1.72 -4.74 -4.91
N LYS A 72 -2.54 -5.71 -4.48
CA LYS A 72 -2.51 -7.10 -4.98
C LYS A 72 -3.28 -7.29 -6.29
N ASP A 73 -4.28 -6.45 -6.50
CA ASP A 73 -5.13 -6.45 -7.67
C ASP A 73 -4.95 -5.17 -8.48
N LEU A 74 -4.87 -5.30 -9.80
CA LEU A 74 -4.84 -4.15 -10.70
C LEU A 74 -6.16 -3.38 -10.63
N LEU A 75 -6.09 -2.13 -10.20
CA LEU A 75 -7.20 -1.20 -10.31
C LEU A 75 -7.29 -0.67 -11.74
N GLN A 76 -8.47 -0.73 -12.35
CA GLN A 76 -8.65 -0.29 -13.73
C GLN A 76 -9.00 1.21 -13.76
N VAL A 77 -7.99 2.05 -13.86
CA VAL A 77 -8.06 3.52 -13.87
C VAL A 77 -7.03 4.07 -14.86
N GLN A 78 -7.17 5.34 -15.26
CA GLN A 78 -6.22 6.00 -16.17
C GLN A 78 -6.01 5.24 -17.50
N GLY A 79 -7.05 4.57 -18.01
CA GLY A 79 -6.99 3.78 -19.24
C GLY A 79 -6.24 2.45 -19.10
N VAL A 80 -5.82 2.08 -17.89
CA VAL A 80 -5.18 0.80 -17.62
C VAL A 80 -6.27 -0.25 -17.36
N GLU A 81 -6.19 -1.36 -18.07
CA GLU A 81 -7.17 -2.46 -18.01
C GLU A 81 -6.49 -3.78 -17.67
N LYS A 82 -7.25 -4.72 -17.11
CA LYS A 82 -6.79 -6.11 -16.87
C LYS A 82 -6.78 -6.89 -18.20
N SER A 83 -5.85 -6.53 -19.08
CA SER A 83 -5.66 -7.17 -20.40
C SER A 83 -5.10 -8.60 -20.29
N GLU A 84 -5.16 -9.35 -21.39
CA GLU A 84 -4.50 -10.66 -21.49
C GLU A 84 -2.99 -10.55 -21.29
N GLU A 85 -2.38 -9.47 -21.78
CA GLU A 85 -0.95 -9.18 -21.57
C GLU A 85 -0.64 -9.03 -20.07
N HIS A 86 -1.43 -8.23 -19.35
CA HIS A 86 -1.30 -8.09 -17.89
C HIS A 86 -1.44 -9.44 -17.18
N GLN A 87 -2.44 -10.23 -17.55
CA GLN A 87 -2.66 -11.57 -16.99
C GLN A 87 -1.47 -12.50 -17.23
N SER A 88 -0.81 -12.41 -18.39
CA SER A 88 0.37 -13.21 -18.69
C SER A 88 1.58 -12.82 -17.84
N GLN A 89 1.78 -11.52 -17.58
CA GLN A 89 2.85 -11.01 -16.72
C GLN A 89 2.65 -11.41 -15.26
N VAL A 90 1.42 -11.36 -14.75
CA VAL A 90 1.09 -11.80 -13.37
C VAL A 90 1.32 -13.30 -13.18
N ARG A 91 1.06 -14.10 -14.23
CA ARG A 91 1.26 -15.56 -14.22
C ARG A 91 2.70 -15.99 -14.50
N ALA A 92 3.57 -15.06 -14.88
CA ALA A 92 4.96 -15.38 -15.14
C ALA A 92 5.59 -16.00 -13.88
N PRO A 93 6.43 -17.05 -14.03
CA PRO A 93 7.10 -17.65 -12.89
C PRO A 93 7.89 -16.58 -12.12
N PRO A 94 7.99 -16.68 -10.79
CA PRO A 94 8.73 -15.71 -10.00
C PRO A 94 10.14 -15.58 -10.56
N LEU A 95 10.63 -14.34 -10.66
CA LEU A 95 11.97 -14.05 -11.14
C LEU A 95 12.96 -14.94 -10.40
N THR A 96 13.70 -15.76 -11.14
CA THR A 96 14.77 -16.58 -10.58
C THR A 96 15.84 -15.63 -10.07
N PHE A 97 15.87 -15.40 -8.76
CA PHE A 97 16.94 -14.63 -8.14
C PHE A 97 18.24 -15.41 -8.31
N HIS A 98 19.06 -15.03 -9.29
CA HIS A 98 20.45 -15.44 -9.33
C HIS A 98 21.15 -14.72 -8.18
N THR A 99 21.24 -15.38 -7.02
CA THR A 99 22.13 -14.91 -5.96
C THR A 99 23.55 -15.04 -6.48
N SER A 100 24.15 -13.94 -6.94
CA SER A 100 25.60 -13.85 -7.12
C SER A 100 26.25 -13.82 -5.74
N ARG A 101 26.26 -14.97 -5.05
CA ARG A 101 27.25 -15.27 -4.02
C ARG A 101 28.35 -16.08 -4.69
N ASP A 102 29.13 -15.42 -5.53
CA ASP A 102 30.48 -15.87 -5.80
C ASP A 102 31.29 -15.64 -4.52
N GLN A 103 31.38 -16.73 -3.76
CA GLN A 103 32.62 -17.29 -3.24
C GLN A 103 33.81 -16.32 -3.22
N ASN A 104 34.03 -15.67 -2.07
CA ASN A 104 35.38 -15.37 -1.59
C ASN A 104 35.50 -16.06 -0.22
N ALA A 105 35.99 -17.30 -0.27
CA ALA A 105 36.58 -18.04 0.83
C ALA A 105 38.09 -18.03 0.66
#